data_AF-A0A376LJ50-F1
#
_entry.id   AF-A0A376LJ50-F1
#
_cell.length_a   1.000
_cell.length_b   1.000
_cell.length_c   1.000
_cell.angle_alpha   90.00
_cell.angle_beta   90.00
_cell.angle_gamma   90.00
#
_symmetry.space_group_name_H-M   'P 1'
#
loop_
_entity.id
_entity.type
_entity.pdbx_description
1 polymer ?
#
loop_
_entity_poly.entity_id
_entity_poly.type
_entity_poly.pdbx_seq_one_letter_code
_entity_poly.pdbx_strand_id
1 'polypeptide(L)'
;MKLVHMASGLAVAIALAACADKSADIQTPAPAANTSISATQQPAIQQPNVSGTVWIRQKVALPPDAVLTVTLSDASLADAPSKVLAQKAVRTEGKQSPFSFVLPFNPADVQPNARISVECGDYRE
;
A
#
# COMPACT_ATOMS: atom_id res chain seq x y z
N MET A 1 -11.59 -11.49 65.57
CA MET A 1 -10.50 -12.12 64.82
C MET A 1 -10.04 -11.14 63.74
N LYS A 2 -8.76 -10.77 63.78
CA LYS A 2 -8.16 -9.62 63.08
C LYS A 2 -7.42 -10.17 61.85
N LEU A 3 -7.97 -9.97 60.66
CA LEU A 3 -7.36 -10.37 59.39
C LEU A 3 -6.35 -9.30 58.95
N VAL A 4 -5.07 -9.62 59.10
CA VAL A 4 -3.96 -8.78 58.65
C VAL A 4 -3.53 -9.25 57.25
N HIS A 5 -3.79 -8.42 56.25
CA HIS A 5 -3.35 -8.66 54.88
C HIS A 5 -1.86 -8.36 54.73
N MET A 6 -1.16 -9.35 54.17
CA MET A 6 0.21 -9.28 53.69
C MET A 6 0.33 -8.50 52.37
N ALA A 7 1.59 -8.15 52.07
CA ALA A 7 2.17 -7.90 50.74
C ALA A 7 2.46 -6.44 50.38
N SER A 8 3.69 -6.03 50.72
CA SER A 8 4.74 -5.56 49.80
C SER A 8 4.27 -4.76 48.58
N GLY A 9 4.24 -3.43 48.72
CA GLY A 9 4.14 -2.51 47.59
C GLY A 9 5.53 -2.17 47.05
N LEU A 10 5.90 -2.75 45.92
CA LEU A 10 7.06 -2.33 45.14
C LEU A 10 6.65 -1.09 44.31
N ALA A 11 7.02 0.10 44.76
CA ALA A 11 6.82 1.33 43.99
C ALA A 11 7.86 1.39 42.86
N VAL A 12 7.47 1.06 41.63
CA VAL A 12 8.28 1.31 40.44
C VAL A 12 8.02 2.74 39.98
N ALA A 13 9.05 3.60 40.10
CA ALA A 13 9.05 4.94 39.56
C ALA A 13 9.34 4.90 38.05
N ILE A 14 8.42 5.42 37.24
CA ILE A 14 8.65 5.66 35.81
C ILE A 14 8.82 7.18 35.65
N ALA A 15 10.07 7.62 35.47
CA ALA A 15 10.36 8.98 35.07
C ALA A 15 10.25 9.07 33.53
N LEU A 16 9.21 9.75 33.03
CA LEU A 16 9.17 10.14 31.62
C LEU A 16 10.07 11.36 31.42
N ALA A 17 11.23 11.16 30.82
CA ALA A 17 12.03 12.24 30.27
C ALA A 17 11.41 12.66 28.93
N ALA A 18 10.66 13.76 28.94
CA ALA A 18 10.23 14.43 27.71
C ALA A 18 11.39 15.28 27.18
N CYS A 19 12.00 14.89 26.07
CA CYS A 19 12.84 15.79 25.30
C CYS A 19 11.93 16.78 24.56
N ALA A 20 11.89 18.01 25.06
CA ALA A 20 11.34 19.15 24.33
C ALA A 20 12.42 19.66 23.38
N ASP A 21 12.37 19.24 22.12
CA ASP A 21 13.22 19.77 21.06
C ASP A 21 12.75 21.19 20.70
N LYS A 22 13.37 22.15 21.40
CA LYS A 22 13.86 23.44 20.90
C LYS A 22 13.22 23.94 19.60
N SER A 23 12.17 24.75 19.73
CA SER A 23 11.62 25.55 18.63
C SER A 23 12.73 26.41 18.00
N ALA A 24 13.08 26.09 16.76
CA ALA A 24 13.91 26.94 15.93
C ALA A 24 13.07 28.12 15.42
N ASP A 25 13.71 29.28 15.48
CA ASP A 25 13.34 30.59 14.96
C ASP A 25 12.61 30.53 13.59
N ILE A 26 11.36 30.99 13.53
CA ILE A 26 10.72 31.28 12.25
C ILE A 26 11.11 32.72 11.89
N GLN A 27 12.06 32.84 10.98
CA GLN A 27 12.35 34.08 10.27
C GLN A 27 11.10 34.51 9.48
N THR A 28 10.59 35.71 9.75
CA THR A 28 9.59 36.39 8.92
C THR A 28 10.26 36.92 7.65
N PRO A 29 9.96 36.41 6.44
CA PRO A 29 10.45 37.01 5.21
C PRO A 29 9.51 38.13 4.78
N ALA A 30 10.07 39.33 4.61
CA ALA A 30 9.41 40.41 3.88
C ALA A 30 9.10 39.98 2.43
N PRO A 31 8.04 40.52 1.79
CA PRO A 31 7.65 40.10 0.44
C PRO A 31 8.64 40.64 -0.60
N ALA A 32 9.49 39.76 -1.13
CA ALA A 32 10.28 40.00 -2.34
C ALA A 32 9.83 39.02 -3.44
N ALA A 33 8.83 39.42 -4.22
CA ALA A 33 9.05 39.81 -5.61
C ALA A 33 9.68 38.85 -6.63
N ASN A 34 10.01 37.57 -6.35
CA ASN A 34 10.87 36.82 -7.28
C ASN A 34 10.36 35.38 -7.52
N THR A 35 9.78 35.16 -8.70
CA THR A 35 9.30 33.90 -9.25
C THR A 35 10.35 32.78 -9.20
N SER A 36 10.07 31.75 -8.39
CA SER A 36 10.47 30.37 -8.68
C SER A 36 9.39 29.44 -8.14
N ILE A 37 8.52 28.96 -9.05
CA ILE A 37 7.55 27.91 -8.78
C ILE A 37 8.30 26.59 -8.57
N SER A 38 8.84 26.42 -7.37
CA SER A 38 9.20 25.11 -6.86
C SER A 38 7.92 24.29 -6.80
N ALA A 39 7.88 23.23 -7.61
CA ALA A 39 6.76 22.32 -7.76
C ALA A 39 6.14 22.01 -6.40
N THR A 40 4.82 22.16 -6.32
CA THR A 40 4.01 21.66 -5.23
C THR A 40 4.34 20.19 -5.03
N GLN A 41 5.13 19.89 -4.00
CA GLN A 41 5.24 18.55 -3.44
C GLN A 41 3.93 18.32 -2.68
N GLN A 42 2.85 18.17 -3.44
CA GLN A 42 1.58 17.67 -2.95
C GLN A 42 1.91 16.30 -2.38
N PRO A 43 1.58 16.01 -1.10
CA PRO A 43 1.63 14.63 -0.63
C PRO A 43 0.71 13.85 -1.56
N ALA A 44 1.29 13.03 -2.44
CA ALA A 44 0.52 12.11 -3.26
C ALA A 44 -0.23 11.24 -2.26
N ILE A 45 -1.56 11.44 -2.17
CA ILE A 45 -2.40 10.59 -1.34
C ILE A 45 -2.19 9.18 -1.89
N GLN A 46 -1.40 8.39 -1.17
CA GLN A 46 -1.06 7.05 -1.60
C GLN A 46 -2.31 6.21 -1.42
N GLN A 47 -2.97 5.94 -2.54
CA GLN A 47 -4.08 5.00 -2.56
C GLN A 47 -3.56 3.63 -2.11
N PRO A 48 -4.31 2.91 -1.26
CA PRO A 48 -3.94 1.55 -0.91
C PRO A 48 -3.82 0.72 -2.18
N ASN A 49 -2.84 -0.18 -2.20
CA ASN A 49 -2.51 -0.94 -3.38
C ASN A 49 -2.08 -2.35 -3.02
N VAL A 50 -2.31 -3.25 -3.96
CA VAL A 50 -1.73 -4.59 -3.97
C VAL A 50 -0.54 -4.57 -4.92
N SER A 51 0.63 -4.95 -4.43
CA SER A 51 1.84 -5.04 -5.23
C SER A 51 2.45 -6.43 -5.12
N GLY A 52 3.21 -6.82 -6.14
CA GLY A 52 3.82 -8.14 -6.19
C GLY A 52 4.60 -8.39 -7.46
N THR A 53 5.00 -9.65 -7.63
CA THR A 53 5.83 -10.09 -8.74
C THR A 53 5.24 -11.34 -9.37
N VAL A 54 5.03 -11.32 -10.68
CA VAL A 54 4.59 -12.47 -11.47
C VAL A 54 5.81 -13.25 -11.95
N TRP A 55 5.82 -14.55 -11.66
CA TRP A 55 6.84 -15.49 -12.10
C TRP A 55 6.27 -16.49 -13.10
N ILE A 56 6.99 -16.72 -14.19
CA ILE A 56 6.66 -17.76 -15.17
C ILE A 56 7.63 -18.93 -14.98
N ARG A 57 7.08 -20.09 -14.63
CA ARG A 57 7.89 -21.29 -14.33
C ARG A 57 8.34 -22.03 -15.59
N GLN A 58 7.58 -21.90 -16.68
CA GLN A 58 7.90 -22.56 -17.94
C GLN A 58 9.10 -21.86 -18.59
N LYS A 59 10.07 -22.65 -19.06
CA LYS A 59 11.25 -22.15 -19.78
C LYS A 59 10.92 -21.89 -21.25
N VAL A 60 9.92 -21.05 -21.50
CA VAL A 60 9.48 -20.65 -22.84
C VAL A 60 9.59 -19.14 -22.93
N ALA A 61 10.15 -18.65 -24.04
CA ALA A 61 10.22 -17.21 -24.29
C ALA A 61 8.81 -16.68 -24.53
N LEU A 62 8.43 -15.64 -23.80
CA LEU A 62 7.23 -14.89 -24.12
C LEU A 62 7.30 -14.30 -25.53
N PRO A 63 6.19 -14.33 -26.29
CA PRO A 63 6.07 -13.57 -27.53
C PRO A 63 6.37 -12.08 -27.33
N PRO A 64 6.91 -11.39 -28.36
CA PRO A 64 7.27 -9.97 -28.26
C PRO A 64 6.07 -9.04 -28.03
N ASP A 65 4.87 -9.48 -28.42
CA ASP A 65 3.59 -8.78 -28.31
C ASP A 65 2.75 -9.22 -27.10
N ALA A 66 3.29 -10.06 -26.21
CA ALA A 66 2.54 -10.57 -25.06
C ALA A 66 2.08 -9.44 -24.12
N VAL A 67 0.88 -9.58 -23.56
CA VAL A 67 0.28 -8.62 -22.63
C VAL A 67 0.04 -9.29 -21.29
N LEU A 68 0.81 -8.89 -20.28
CA LEU A 68 0.56 -9.32 -18.91
C LEU A 68 -0.60 -8.53 -18.33
N THR A 69 -1.70 -9.21 -18.03
CA THR A 69 -2.83 -8.64 -17.31
C THR A 69 -2.87 -9.19 -15.91
N VAL A 70 -2.95 -8.29 -14.92
CA VAL A 70 -3.13 -8.63 -13.50
C VAL A 70 -4.46 -8.05 -13.04
N THR A 71 -5.30 -8.88 -12.46
CA THR A 71 -6.63 -8.51 -11.98
C THR A 71 -6.73 -8.76 -10.48
N LEU A 72 -7.23 -7.76 -9.76
CA LEU A 72 -7.64 -7.85 -8.36
C LEU A 72 -9.17 -7.90 -8.33
N SER A 73 -9.72 -8.94 -7.71
CA SER A 73 -11.17 -9.15 -7.66
C SER A 73 -11.66 -9.58 -6.27
N ASP A 74 -12.92 -9.25 -5.98
CA ASP A 74 -13.67 -9.73 -4.83
C ASP A 74 -14.51 -10.95 -5.25
N ALA A 75 -14.16 -12.11 -4.70
CA ALA A 75 -14.77 -13.42 -4.93
C ALA A 75 -15.56 -13.91 -3.70
N SER A 76 -16.17 -12.98 -2.95
CA SER A 76 -16.96 -13.31 -1.75
C SER A 76 -18.26 -14.05 -2.05
N LEU A 77 -18.84 -13.79 -3.21
CA LEU A 77 -20.07 -14.44 -3.65
C LEU A 77 -19.72 -15.76 -4.35
N ALA A 78 -20.11 -16.88 -3.74
CA ALA A 78 -19.74 -18.21 -4.24
C ALA A 78 -20.38 -18.54 -5.62
N ASP A 79 -21.59 -18.02 -5.87
CA ASP A 79 -22.40 -18.36 -7.04
C ASP A 79 -22.54 -17.21 -8.04
N ALA A 80 -21.67 -16.19 -7.94
CA ALA A 80 -21.65 -15.05 -8.84
C ALA A 80 -20.23 -14.79 -9.37
N PRO A 81 -20.10 -14.19 -10.56
CA PRO A 81 -18.80 -13.73 -11.04
C PRO A 81 -18.14 -12.76 -10.05
N SER A 82 -16.82 -12.88 -9.89
CA SER A 82 -16.05 -11.99 -9.00
C SER A 82 -16.14 -10.54 -9.48
N LYS A 83 -16.32 -9.61 -8.54
CA LYS A 83 -16.30 -8.17 -8.84
C LYS A 83 -14.87 -7.72 -9.04
N VAL A 84 -14.53 -7.16 -10.21
CA VAL A 84 -13.20 -6.58 -10.44
C VAL A 84 -13.06 -5.27 -9.66
N LEU A 85 -12.01 -5.18 -8.84
CA LEU A 85 -11.68 -4.00 -8.03
C LEU A 85 -10.61 -3.14 -8.70
N ALA A 86 -9.63 -3.79 -9.33
CA ALA A 86 -8.58 -3.13 -10.09
C ALA A 86 -8.03 -4.09 -11.15
N GLN A 87 -7.59 -3.56 -12.29
CA GLN A 87 -6.95 -4.33 -13.33
C GLN A 87 -5.84 -3.50 -13.97
N LYS A 88 -4.75 -4.16 -14.36
CA LYS A 88 -3.65 -3.56 -15.10
C LYS A 88 -3.17 -4.50 -16.18
N ALA A 89 -3.19 -4.01 -17.42
CA ALA A 89 -2.59 -4.67 -18.57
C ALA A 89 -1.29 -3.96 -18.95
N VAL A 90 -0.20 -4.70 -19.14
CA VAL A 90 1.12 -4.18 -19.51
C VAL A 90 1.71 -5.05 -20.61
N ARG A 91 2.12 -4.43 -21.70
CA ARG A 91 2.90 -5.11 -22.75
C ARG A 91 4.26 -5.51 -22.19
N THR A 92 4.66 -6.76 -22.40
CA THR A 92 5.95 -7.26 -21.91
C THR A 92 7.12 -6.75 -22.75
N GLU A 93 6.88 -6.33 -24.00
CA GLU A 93 7.89 -5.78 -24.90
C GLU A 93 9.09 -6.73 -25.09
N GLY A 94 8.82 -8.03 -25.17
CA GLY A 94 9.85 -9.08 -25.26
C GLY A 94 10.64 -9.32 -23.96
N LYS A 95 10.39 -8.55 -22.89
CA LYS A 95 10.95 -8.82 -21.56
C LYS A 95 10.41 -10.16 -21.05
N GLN A 96 11.23 -10.83 -20.25
CA GLN A 96 10.90 -12.10 -19.63
C GLN A 96 10.64 -11.89 -18.14
N SER A 97 9.95 -12.87 -17.52
CA SER A 97 9.71 -12.93 -16.08
C SER A 97 11.02 -12.77 -15.29
N PRO A 98 11.01 -12.11 -14.11
CA PRO A 98 9.83 -11.67 -13.35
C PRO A 98 9.25 -10.31 -13.77
N PHE A 99 7.94 -10.12 -13.53
CA PHE A 99 7.24 -8.84 -13.77
C PHE A 99 6.65 -8.28 -12.48
N SER A 100 7.05 -7.08 -12.10
CA SER A 100 6.47 -6.39 -10.94
C SER A 100 5.19 -5.64 -11.32
N PHE A 101 4.21 -5.64 -10.42
CA PHE A 101 2.97 -4.89 -10.59
C PHE A 101 2.57 -4.15 -9.32
N VAL A 102 1.74 -3.13 -9.52
CA VAL A 102 1.07 -2.35 -8.48
C VAL A 102 -0.36 -2.12 -8.97
N LEU A 103 -1.34 -2.50 -8.16
CA LEU A 103 -2.77 -2.36 -8.39
C LEU A 103 -3.36 -1.47 -7.29
N PRO A 104 -3.42 -0.15 -7.51
CA PRO A 104 -4.17 0.73 -6.62
C PRO A 104 -5.67 0.39 -6.70
N PHE A 105 -6.34 0.41 -5.56
CA PHE A 105 -7.78 0.18 -5.48
C PHE A 105 -8.42 1.17 -4.50
N ASN A 106 -9.73 1.36 -4.62
CA ASN A 106 -10.49 2.15 -3.69
C ASN A 106 -10.97 1.26 -2.52
N PRO A 107 -10.59 1.54 -1.26
CA PRO A 107 -10.98 0.70 -0.13
C PRO A 107 -12.49 0.70 0.12
N ALA A 108 -13.22 1.72 -0.33
CA ALA A 108 -14.68 1.75 -0.22
C ALA A 108 -15.38 0.71 -1.12
N ASP A 109 -14.66 0.14 -2.10
CA ASP A 109 -15.20 -0.90 -2.98
C ASP A 109 -15.08 -2.33 -2.40
N VAL A 110 -14.38 -2.47 -1.27
CA VAL A 110 -14.12 -3.75 -0.59
C VAL A 110 -15.10 -3.92 0.56
N GLN A 111 -15.86 -5.03 0.53
CA GLN A 111 -16.80 -5.33 1.60
C GLN A 111 -16.09 -5.86 2.87
N PRO A 112 -16.68 -5.66 4.06
CA PRO A 112 -16.23 -6.36 5.26
C PRO A 112 -16.24 -7.88 5.05
N ASN A 113 -15.19 -8.57 5.49
CA ASN A 113 -14.98 -10.00 5.31
C ASN A 113 -14.88 -10.46 3.83
N ALA A 114 -14.51 -9.55 2.92
CA ALA A 114 -14.35 -9.90 1.52
C ALA A 114 -13.27 -10.97 1.29
N ARG A 115 -13.53 -11.89 0.37
CA ARG A 115 -12.55 -12.84 -0.15
C ARG A 115 -11.89 -12.25 -1.38
N ILE A 116 -10.66 -11.77 -1.22
CA ILE A 116 -9.89 -11.15 -2.30
C ILE A 116 -9.09 -12.20 -3.07
N SER A 117 -9.14 -12.12 -4.41
CA SER A 117 -8.34 -12.95 -5.32
C SER A 117 -7.46 -12.07 -6.21
N VAL A 118 -6.28 -12.59 -6.53
CA VAL A 118 -5.35 -11.97 -7.49
C VAL A 118 -5.03 -13.01 -8.54
N GLU A 119 -5.23 -12.65 -9.80
CA GLU A 119 -4.93 -13.50 -10.95
C GLU A 119 -4.07 -12.74 -11.95
N CYS A 120 -3.24 -13.50 -12.68
CA CYS A 120 -2.48 -12.98 -13.81
C CYS A 120 -2.65 -13.90 -15.02
N GLY A 121 -2.78 -13.31 -16.19
CA GLY A 121 -2.96 -14.03 -17.45
C GLY A 121 -2.59 -13.19 -18.67
N ASP A 122 -2.64 -13.82 -19.83
CA ASP A 122 -2.56 -13.15 -21.12
C ASP A 122 -3.98 -12.76 -21.54
N TYR A 123 -4.21 -11.46 -21.80
CA TYR A 123 -5.52 -11.00 -22.27
C TYR A 123 -5.51 -11.00 -23.79
N ARG A 124 -6.15 -12.00 -24.39
CA ARG A 124 -6.47 -12.00 -25.81
C ARG A 124 -7.88 -11.45 -25.98
N GLU A 125 -7.99 -10.37 -26.74
CA GLU A 125 -9.26 -9.84 -27.26
C GLU A 125 -9.98 -10.85 -28.16
#